data_AF-A0A662IQ63-F1
#
_entry.id   AF-A0A662IQ63-F1
#
_cell.length_a   1.000
_cell.length_b   1.000
_cell.length_c   1.000
_cell.angle_alpha   90.00
_cell.angle_beta   90.00
_cell.angle_gamma   90.00
#
_symmetry.space_group_name_H-M   'P 1'
#
loop_
_entity.id
_entity.type
_entity.pdbx_description
1 polymer ?
#
loop_
_entity_poly.entity_id
_entity_poly.type
_entity_poly.pdbx_seq_one_letter_code
_entity_poly.pdbx_strand_id
1 'polypeptide(L)' 'GDEVKIVAGGEVLGTAKITKVEKKTLEELTDEDAKRDGFENLSQLVKALRRHYGRIGGKSKVCIISFEMQKQGEEL' A
#
# COMPACT_ATOMS: atom_id res chain seq x y z
N GLY A 1 3.37 10.45 -11.51
CA GLY A 1 3.89 9.20 -12.05
C GLY A 1 2.84 8.56 -12.92
N ASP A 2 2.92 7.25 -13.03
CA ASP A 2 2.06 6.38 -13.84
C ASP A 2 0.61 6.35 -13.34
N GLU A 3 -0.32 6.09 -14.27
CA GLU A 3 -1.72 5.82 -13.97
C GLU A 3 -1.93 4.30 -13.81
N VAL A 4 -2.63 3.90 -12.75
CA VAL A 4 -2.93 2.51 -12.41
C VAL A 4 -4.43 2.32 -12.20
N LYS A 5 -4.93 1.11 -12.45
CA LYS A 5 -6.31 0.72 -12.13
C LYS A 5 -6.37 0.17 -10.70
N ILE A 6 -7.36 0.62 -9.93
CA ILE A 6 -7.66 0.06 -8.62
C ILE A 6 -8.72 -1.02 -8.80
N VAL A 7 -8.39 -2.26 -8.43
CA VAL A 7 -9.27 -3.42 -8.56
C VAL A 7 -9.43 -4.08 -7.19
N ALA A 8 -10.67 -4.28 -6.76
CA ALA A 8 -10.98 -4.99 -5.52
C ALA A 8 -12.20 -5.90 -5.75
N GLY A 9 -12.19 -7.10 -5.18
CA GLY A 9 -13.30 -8.05 -5.33
C GLY A 9 -13.58 -8.55 -6.76
N GLY A 10 -12.70 -8.24 -7.73
CA GLY A 10 -12.91 -8.51 -9.16
C GLY A 10 -13.50 -7.34 -9.95
N GLU A 11 -13.79 -6.21 -9.29
CA GLU A 11 -14.38 -5.02 -9.90
C GLU A 11 -13.35 -3.88 -9.99
N VAL A 12 -13.42 -3.10 -11.06
CA VAL A 12 -12.57 -1.91 -11.25
C VAL A 12 -13.22 -0.73 -10.53
N LEU A 13 -12.60 -0.30 -9.43
CA LEU A 13 -13.09 0.82 -8.62
C LEU A 13 -12.75 2.20 -9.18
N GLY A 14 -11.79 2.27 -10.13
CA GLY A 14 -11.37 3.53 -10.74
C GLY A 14 -9.90 3.54 -11.16
N THR A 15 -9.39 4.72 -11.48
CA THR A 15 -7.97 4.96 -11.76
C THR A 15 -7.32 5.82 -10.68
N ALA A 16 -6.06 5.54 -10.40
CA ALA A 16 -5.23 6.31 -9.48
C ALA A 16 -3.91 6.67 -10.14
N LYS A 17 -3.33 7.81 -9.74
CA LYS A 17 -2.01 8.24 -10.18
C LYS A 17 -1.01 7.99 -9.07
N ILE A 18 0.08 7.30 -9.39
CA ILE A 18 1.20 7.13 -8.47
C ILE A 18 1.89 8.48 -8.27
N THR A 19 1.97 8.92 -7.01
CA THR A 19 2.57 10.19 -6.61
C THR A 19 3.98 10.01 -6.07
N LYS A 20 4.26 8.89 -5.40
CA LYS A 20 5.59 8.58 -4.85
C LYS A 20 5.82 7.08 -4.79
N VAL A 21 7.05 6.67 -5.08
CA VAL A 21 7.52 5.30 -4.85
C VAL A 21 8.77 5.38 -3.99
N GLU A 22 8.74 4.72 -2.84
CA GLU A 22 9.85 4.73 -1.87
C GLU A 22 10.20 3.29 -1.48
N LYS A 23 11.50 2.99 -1.45
CA LYS A 23 12.01 1.69 -1.01
C LYS A 23 12.50 1.82 0.42
N LYS A 24 12.00 0.97 1.30
CA LYS A 24 12.41 0.87 2.70
C LYS A 24 12.69 -0.58 3.05
N THR A 25 13.29 -0.83 4.18
CA THR A 25 13.27 -2.12 4.85
C THR A 25 12.12 -2.17 5.86
N LEU A 26 11.71 -3.38 6.26
CA LEU A 26 10.61 -3.56 7.21
C LEU A 26 10.89 -2.89 8.55
N GLU A 27 12.16 -2.83 8.96
CA GLU A 27 12.63 -2.16 10.18
C GLU A 27 12.62 -0.63 10.09
N GLU A 28 12.57 -0.05 8.89
CA GLU A 28 12.49 1.40 8.65
C GLU A 28 11.04 1.92 8.59
N LEU A 29 10.04 1.03 8.72
CA LEU A 29 8.64 1.42 8.76
C LEU A 29 8.29 2.09 10.08
N THR A 30 7.48 3.15 10.02
CA THR A 30 7.04 3.91 11.18
C THR A 30 5.52 3.82 11.39
N ASP A 31 5.04 4.28 12.54
CA ASP A 31 3.60 4.45 12.78
C ASP A 31 2.93 5.41 11.78
N GLU A 32 3.67 6.37 11.22
CA GLU A 32 3.16 7.25 10.17
C GLU A 32 2.98 6.52 8.84
N ASP A 33 3.86 5.56 8.51
CA ASP A 33 3.66 4.68 7.35
C ASP A 33 2.39 3.84 7.56
N ALA A 34 2.21 3.28 8.76
CA ALA A 34 1.02 2.50 9.11
C ALA A 34 -0.28 3.31 8.99
N LYS A 35 -0.32 4.52 9.57
CA LYS A 35 -1.49 5.41 9.50
C LYS A 35 -1.85 5.80 8.08
N ARG A 36 -0.85 6.05 7.22
CA ARG A 36 -1.07 6.35 5.80
C ARG A 36 -1.61 5.16 5.02
N ASP A 37 -1.23 3.94 5.40
CA ASP A 37 -1.72 2.70 4.81
C ASP A 37 -3.09 2.26 5.39
N GLY A 38 -3.62 3.01 6.36
CA GLY A 38 -4.94 2.76 6.98
C GLY A 38 -4.89 1.85 8.22
N PHE A 39 -3.71 1.59 8.78
CA PHE A 39 -3.53 0.86 10.02
C PHE A 39 -3.37 1.80 11.22
N GLU A 40 -3.83 1.35 12.39
CA GLU A 40 -3.72 2.13 13.62
C GLU A 40 -2.25 2.30 14.07
N ASN A 41 -1.43 1.27 13.87
CA ASN A 41 -0.04 1.26 14.31
C ASN A 41 0.86 0.33 13.48
N LEU A 42 2.17 0.50 13.65
CA LEU A 42 3.20 -0.27 12.95
C LEU A 42 3.06 -1.79 13.15
N SER A 43 2.69 -2.24 14.35
CA SER A 43 2.54 -3.66 14.65
C SER A 43 1.41 -4.30 13.82
N GLN A 44 0.28 -3.60 13.63
CA GLN A 44 -0.80 -4.06 12.77
C GLN A 44 -0.38 -4.15 11.30
N LEU A 45 0.31 -3.14 10.78
CA LEU A 45 0.84 -3.14 9.42
C LEU A 45 1.79 -4.33 9.21
N VAL A 46 2.77 -4.52 10.10
CA VAL A 46 3.74 -5.63 10.01
C VAL A 46 3.04 -6.99 10.11
N LYS A 47 2.02 -7.12 10.97
CA LYS A 47 1.23 -8.36 11.08
C LYS A 47 0.47 -8.66 9.79
N ALA A 48 -0.15 -7.66 9.17
CA ALA A 48 -0.82 -7.81 7.88
C ALA A 48 0.17 -8.21 6.78
N LEU A 49 1.32 -7.52 6.68
CA LEU A 49 2.36 -7.86 5.71
C LEU A 49 2.86 -9.31 5.88
N ARG A 50 3.09 -9.77 7.12
CA ARG A 50 3.46 -11.17 7.40
C ARG A 50 2.37 -12.17 7.01
N ARG A 51 1.10 -11.81 7.17
CA ARG A 51 -0.02 -12.66 6.76
C ARG A 51 -0.11 -12.82 5.25
N HIS A 52 0.13 -11.74 4.50
CA HIS A 52 0.02 -11.74 3.03
C HIS A 52 1.26 -12.31 2.34
N TYR A 53 2.47 -11.96 2.82
CA TYR A 53 3.73 -12.30 2.17
C TYR A 53 4.52 -13.42 2.88
N GLY A 54 4.05 -13.90 4.03
CA GLY A 54 4.68 -14.98 4.79
C GLY A 54 5.88 -14.53 5.61
N ARG A 55 7.03 -15.21 5.44
CA ARG A 55 8.24 -14.97 6.24
C ARG A 55 9.01 -13.73 5.74
N ILE A 56 8.59 -12.57 6.24
CA ILE A 56 9.33 -11.30 6.08
C ILE A 56 10.01 -10.90 7.40
N GLY A 57 11.26 -10.44 7.31
CA GLY A 57 12.10 -10.01 8.44
C GLY A 57 12.51 -8.54 8.35
N GLY A 58 13.23 -8.02 9.34
CA GLY A 58 13.62 -6.60 9.42
C GLY A 58 14.28 -6.08 8.13
N LYS A 59 15.28 -6.82 7.63
CA LYS A 59 16.03 -6.48 6.41
C LYS A 59 15.26 -6.71 5.09
N SER A 60 14.04 -7.25 5.15
CA SER A 60 13.22 -7.46 3.96
C SER A 60 12.88 -6.10 3.34
N LYS A 61 13.19 -5.94 2.05
CA LYS A 61 12.88 -4.72 1.31
C LYS A 61 11.39 -4.68 1.01
N VAL A 62 10.77 -3.56 1.31
CA VAL A 62 9.38 -3.23 1.02
C VAL A 62 9.34 -1.98 0.14
N CYS A 63 8.31 -1.88 -0.69
CA CYS A 63 8.09 -0.74 -1.56
C CYS A 63 6.79 -0.06 -1.13
N ILE A 64 6.87 1.20 -0.73
CA ILE A 64 5.71 2.03 -0.39
C ILE A 64 5.32 2.78 -1.66
N ILE A 65 4.08 2.56 -2.11
CA ILE A 65 3.52 3.21 -3.30
C ILE A 65 2.43 4.15 -2.80
N SER A 66 2.69 5.46 -2.87
CA SER A 66 1.69 6.48 -2.60
C SER A 66 0.99 6.84 -3.91
N PHE A 67 -0.34 6.93 -3.87
CA PHE A 67 -1.16 7.25 -5.02
C PHE A 67 -2.37 8.10 -4.61
N GLU A 68 -2.92 8.82 -5.58
CA GLU A 68 -4.14 9.61 -5.44
C GLU A 68 -5.17 9.14 -6.47
N MET A 69 -6.43 8.97 -6.05
CA MET A 69 -7.54 8.62 -6.95
C MET A 69 -7.75 9.76 -7.95
N GLN A 70 -7.84 9.43 -9.25
CA GLN A 70 -8.10 10.41 -10.31
C GLN A 70 -9.53 10.35 -10.82
N LYS A 71 -10.07 9.14 -10.99
CA LYS A 71 -11.45 8.91 -11.40
C LYS A 71 -12.02 7.78 -10.57
N GLN A 72 -13.15 8.01 -9.91
CA GLN A 72 -13.96 6.93 -9.38
C GLN A 72 -14.64 6.21 -10.55
N GLY A 73 -14.69 4.88 -10.49
CA GLY A 73 -15.41 4.08 -11.48
C GLY A 73 -16.86 4.55 -11.52
N GLU A 74 -17.31 4.95 -12.71
CA GLU A 74 -18.74 5.06 -12.98
C GLU A 74 -19.31 3.63 -12.89
N GLU A 75 -20.41 3.47 -12.17
CA GLU A 75 -21.21 2.25 -12.19
C GLU A 75 -21.39 1.80 -13.66
N LEU A 76 -20.92 0.60 -14.00
CA LEU A 76 -21.19 -0.03 -15.31
C LEU A 76 -22.63 -0.53 -15.35
#